data_AF-A0A1I7TQ71-F1
#
_entry.id   AF-A0A1I7TQ71-F1
#
_cell.length_a   1.000
_cell.length_b   1.000
_cell.length_c   1.000
_cell.angle_alpha   90.00
_cell.angle_beta   90.00
_cell.angle_gamma   90.00
#
_symmetry.space_group_name_H-M   'P 1'
#
loop_
_entity.id
_entity.type
_entity.pdbx_description
1 polymer ?
#
loop_
_entity_poly.entity_id
_entity_poly.type
_entity_poly.pdbx_seq_one_letter_code
_entity_poly.pdbx_strand_id
1 'polypeptide(L)' 'MSSECNTFDEAHYCKMITLDTALNAVAESHKCECPENFRCPTDTDDTKLQIRCHYDEERQWNRCYLPCTPIDL' A
#
# COMPACT_ATOMS: atom_id res chain seq x y z
N MET A 1 -2.00 -17.42 11.17
CA MET A 1 -2.79 -16.34 11.79
C MET A 1 -2.62 -15.12 10.91
N SER A 2 -3.54 -14.87 9.98
CA SER A 2 -3.57 -13.59 9.26
C SER A 2 -3.95 -12.52 10.29
N SER A 3 -3.02 -11.66 10.65
CA SER A 3 -3.33 -10.51 11.47
C SER A 3 -4.14 -9.53 10.62
N GLU A 4 -5.36 -9.21 11.04
CA GLU A 4 -6.19 -8.19 10.40
C GLU A 4 -5.49 -6.82 10.51
N CYS A 5 -5.50 -6.03 9.43
CA CYS A 5 -4.94 -4.69 9.44
C CYS A 5 -5.78 -3.76 10.31
N ASN A 6 -5.14 -2.99 11.19
CA ASN A 6 -5.83 -1.90 11.88
C ASN A 6 -6.02 -0.71 10.94
N THR A 7 -7.24 -0.51 10.43
CA THR A 7 -7.60 0.61 9.53
C THR A 7 -7.67 1.96 10.23
N PHE A 8 -7.74 1.99 11.57
CA PHE A 8 -7.82 3.22 12.37
C PHE A 8 -6.44 3.80 12.72
N ASP A 9 -5.38 3.06 12.44
CA ASP A 9 -4.00 3.53 12.63
C ASP A 9 -3.44 3.97 11.28
N GLU A 10 -3.21 5.28 11.12
CA GLU A 10 -2.70 5.90 9.88
C GLU A 10 -1.32 5.36 9.46
N ALA A 11 -0.61 4.65 10.34
CA ALA A 11 0.66 3.99 10.03
C ALA A 11 0.51 2.54 9.52
N HIS A 12 -0.70 1.98 9.50
CA HIS A 12 -0.94 0.61 9.09
C HIS A 12 -1.34 0.51 7.61
N TYR A 13 -0.42 -0.06 6.83
CA TYR A 13 -0.61 -0.41 5.42
C TYR A 13 -0.87 -1.91 5.29
N CYS A 14 -1.75 -2.28 4.35
CA CYS A 14 -2.01 -3.68 4.02
C CYS A 14 -0.94 -4.27 3.13
N LYS A 15 -0.36 -3.44 2.25
CA LYS A 15 0.75 -3.84 1.39
C LYS A 15 1.72 -2.70 1.13
N MET A 16 2.92 -3.10 0.75
CA MET A 16 3.96 -2.22 0.27
C MET A 16 4.32 -2.65 -1.15
N ILE A 17 4.42 -1.69 -2.06
CA ILE A 17 4.97 -1.92 -3.39
C ILE A 17 6.24 -1.09 -3.57
N THR A 18 7.21 -1.64 -4.28
CA THR A 18 8.38 -0.91 -4.73
C THR A 18 8.24 -0.69 -6.22
N LEU A 19 8.25 0.56 -6.63
CA LEU A 19 8.22 0.98 -8.03
C LEU A 19 9.62 1.42 -8.47
N ASP A 20 10.01 1.13 -9.70
CA ASP A 20 11.20 1.71 -10.31
C ASP A 20 10.98 3.15 -10.79
N THR A 21 11.97 3.75 -11.44
CA THR A 21 11.90 5.11 -12.02
C THR A 21 10.89 5.23 -13.16
N ALA A 22 10.50 4.11 -13.78
CA ALA A 22 9.50 4.03 -14.83
C ALA A 22 8.11 3.65 -14.27
N LEU A 23 7.93 3.70 -12.94
CA LEU A 23 6.70 3.35 -12.22
C LEU A 23 6.28 1.88 -12.38
N ASN A 24 7.20 0.99 -12.72
CA ASN A 24 6.95 -0.44 -12.76
C ASN A 24 7.10 -1.04 -11.36
N ALA A 25 6.11 -1.84 -10.92
CA ALA A 25 6.20 -2.58 -9.68
C ALA A 25 7.27 -3.69 -9.78
N VAL A 26 8.37 -3.51 -9.05
CA VAL A 26 9.49 -4.47 -9.00
C VAL A 26 9.41 -5.41 -7.80
N ALA A 27 8.67 -5.02 -6.77
CA ALA A 27 8.41 -5.87 -5.61
C ALA A 27 7.07 -5.51 -4.95
N GLU A 28 6.41 -6.51 -4.40
CA GLU A 28 5.21 -6.37 -3.58
C GLU A 28 5.38 -7.17 -2.29
N SER A 29 4.93 -6.59 -1.17
CA SER A 29 4.95 -7.23 0.15
C SER A 29 3.61 -7.02 0.83
N HIS A 30 2.85 -8.09 0.99
CA HIS A 30 1.61 -8.09 1.77
C HIS A 30 1.92 -8.25 3.26
N LYS A 31 1.32 -7.40 4.08
CA LYS A 31 1.57 -7.34 5.52
C LYS A 31 0.40 -7.92 6.33
N CYS A 32 -0.83 -7.61 5.95
CA CYS A 32 -2.03 -7.99 6.67
C CYS A 32 -3.25 -8.01 5.73
N GLU A 33 -4.32 -8.68 6.16
CA GLU A 33 -5.60 -8.69 5.45
C GLU A 33 -6.47 -7.54 5.95
N CYS A 34 -7.14 -6.84 5.03
CA CYS A 34 -8.04 -5.75 5.40
C CYS A 34 -9.31 -6.29 6.08
N PRO A 35 -9.86 -5.58 7.08
CA PRO A 35 -11.10 -5.94 7.75
C PRO A 35 -12.31 -5.81 6.82
N GLU A 36 -13.47 -6.30 7.27
CA GLU A 36 -14.73 -6.23 6.53
C GLU A 36 -15.06 -4.79 6.09
N ASN A 37 -15.54 -4.62 4.86
CA ASN A 37 -15.79 -3.33 4.17
C ASN A 37 -14.54 -2.54 3.73
N PHE A 38 -13.34 -3.10 3.93
CA PHE A 38 -12.10 -2.54 3.41
C PHE A 38 -11.45 -3.51 2.42
N ARG A 39 -10.82 -2.95 1.38
CA ARG A 39 -9.98 -3.67 0.42
C ARG A 39 -8.57 -3.13 0.45
N CYS A 40 -7.60 -4.02 0.23
CA CYS A 40 -6.24 -3.60 -0.01
C CYS A 40 -6.12 -3.13 -1.47
N PRO A 41 -5.63 -1.91 -1.74
CA PRO A 41 -5.51 -1.42 -3.10
C PRO A 41 -4.55 -2.29 -3.93
N THR A 42 -4.70 -2.32 -5.24
CA THR A 42 -3.85 -3.09 -6.15
C THR A 42 -2.62 -2.31 -6.61
N ASP A 43 -2.72 -0.99 -6.69
CA ASP A 43 -1.65 -0.11 -7.18
C ASP A 43 -1.86 1.30 -6.63
N THR A 44 -0.98 2.22 -7.02
CA THR A 44 -1.02 3.60 -6.52
C THR A 44 -2.20 4.43 -7.00
N ASP A 45 -2.86 4.01 -8.08
CA ASP A 45 -3.99 4.71 -8.69
C ASP A 45 -5.34 4.09 -8.31
N ASP A 46 -5.33 2.87 -7.78
CA ASP A 46 -6.51 2.12 -7.33
C ASP A 46 -7.21 2.72 -6.08
N THR A 47 -6.62 3.75 -5.46
CA THR A 47 -7.22 4.44 -4.32
C THR A 47 -7.16 5.95 -4.44
N LYS A 48 -8.24 6.62 -3.98
CA LYS A 48 -8.31 8.08 -3.84
C LYS A 48 -7.62 8.58 -2.57
N LEU A 49 -7.22 7.67 -1.66
CA LEU A 49 -6.51 8.05 -0.44
C LEU A 49 -5.07 8.45 -0.77
N GLN A 50 -4.51 9.38 -0.01
CA GLN A 50 -3.11 9.74 -0.15
C GLN A 50 -2.23 8.56 0.23
N ILE A 51 -1.55 7.99 -0.77
CA ILE A 51 -0.56 6.94 -0.56
C ILE A 51 0.76 7.60 -0.15
N ARG A 52 1.39 7.05 0.87
CA ARG A 52 2.73 7.47 1.27
C ARG A 52 3.73 6.73 0.41
N CYS A 53 4.55 7.45 -0.35
CA CYS A 53 5.67 6.90 -1.10
C CYS A 53 6.98 7.52 -0.61
N HIS A 54 7.99 6.68 -0.39
CA HIS A 54 9.34 7.07 -0.02
C HIS A 54 10.29 6.73 -1.17
N TYR A 55 10.94 7.77 -1.72
CA TYR A 55 11.96 7.59 -2.74
C TYR A 55 13.29 7.22 -2.11
N ASP A 56 13.87 6.11 -2.57
CA ASP A 56 15.18 5.58 -2.21
C ASP A 56 16.17 6.05 -3.27
N GLU A 57 16.97 7.08 -2.95
CA GLU A 57 17.89 7.73 -3.89
C GLU A 57 19.03 6.80 -4.33
N GLU A 58 19.48 5.89 -3.47
CA GLU A 58 20.58 4.96 -3.77
C GLU A 58 20.19 3.95 -4.86
N ARG A 59 18.94 3.50 -4.83
CA ARG A 59 18.42 2.50 -5.78
C ARG A 59 17.52 3.09 -6.85
N GLN A 60 17.19 4.38 -6.74
CA GLN A 60 16.24 5.09 -7.57
C GLN A 60 14.85 4.42 -7.59
N TRP A 61 14.36 3.98 -6.43
CA TRP A 61 13.08 3.28 -6.30
C TRP A 61 12.10 4.04 -5.42
N ASN A 62 10.81 3.93 -5.71
CA ASN A 62 9.73 4.47 -4.90
C ASN A 62 9.09 3.35 -4.08
N ARG A 63 9.25 3.37 -2.75
CA ARG A 63 8.52 2.48 -1.85
C ARG A 63 7.20 3.10 -1.45
N CYS A 64 6.10 2.59 -1.97
CA CYS A 64 4.76 3.05 -1.66
C CYS A 64 4.07 2.12 -0.67
N TYR A 65 3.38 2.71 0.31
CA TYR A 65 2.71 2.02 1.41
C TYR A 65 1.22 2.22 1.23
N LEU A 66 0.51 1.14 0.86
CA LEU A 66 -0.89 1.19 0.50
C LEU A 66 -1.75 0.85 1.74
N PRO A 67 -2.52 1.81 2.25
CA PRO A 67 -3.45 1.56 3.34
C PRO A 67 -4.66 0.76 2.86
N CYS A 68 -5.32 0.07 3.79
CA CYS A 68 -6.65 -0.47 3.53
C CYS A 68 -7.62 0.67 3.19
N THR A 69 -8.41 0.47 2.16
CA THR A 69 -9.35 1.48 1.64
C THR A 69 -10.77 0.98 1.74
N PRO A 70 -11.75 1.82 2.11
CA PRO A 70 -13.14 1.41 2.10
C PRO A 70 -13.58 1.01 0.68
N ILE A 71 -14.40 -0.03 0.57
CA ILE A 71 -14.89 -0.51 -0.74
C ILE A 71 -15.84 0.49 -1.40
N ASP A 72 -16.58 1.28 -0.61
CA ASP A 72 -17.63 2.22 -1.05
C ASP A 72 -17.14 3.64 -1.43
N LEU A 73 -15.86 3.85 -1.73
CA LEU A 73 -15.25 5.19 -1.87
C LEU A 73 -14.99 5.68 -3.31
#